data_AF-A0A925WL50-F1
#
_entry.id   AF-A0A925WL50-F1
#
_cell.length_a   1.000
_cell.length_b   1.000
_cell.length_c   1.000
_cell.angle_alpha   90.00
_cell.angle_beta   90.00
_cell.angle_gamma   90.00
#
_symmetry.space_group_name_H-M   'P 1'
#
loop_
_entity.id
_entity.type
_entity.pdbx_description
1 polymer ?
#
loop_
_entity_poly.entity_id
_entity_poly.type
_entity_poly.pdbx_seq_one_letter_code
_entity_poly.pdbx_strand_id
1 'polypeptide(L)'
;MNVFTIIELLLQVYLLVIIARVLLTWFPNIDSSNPLIRGVYDITEPVLRPIRELLPQTPGMPIDFSPLVVMVVIQVLLWVLPG
;
A
#
# COMPACT_ATOMS: atom_id res chain seq x y z
N MET A 1 22.48 7.75 11.64
CA MET A 1 21.07 7.36 11.47
C MET A 1 20.54 6.90 12.80
N ASN A 2 19.56 7.61 13.35
CA ASN A 2 18.81 7.11 14.50
C ASN A 2 17.74 6.11 13.99
N VAL A 3 17.12 5.37 14.91
CA VAL A 3 16.08 4.38 14.54
C VAL A 3 14.87 5.06 13.89
N PHE A 4 14.53 6.29 14.30
CA PHE A 4 13.41 7.06 13.75
C PHE A 4 13.59 7.35 12.25
N THR A 5 14.75 7.82 11.81
CA THR A 5 15.04 8.05 10.38
C THR A 5 14.92 6.78 9.55
N ILE A 6 15.31 5.62 10.11
CA ILE A 6 15.17 4.34 9.40
C ILE A 6 13.69 3.99 9.21
N ILE A 7 12.87 4.18 10.25
CA ILE A 7 11.43 3.93 10.20
C ILE A 7 10.76 4.87 9.18
N GLU A 8 11.09 6.16 9.21
CA GLU A 8 10.58 7.14 8.25
C GLU A 8 10.90 6.76 6.81
N LEU A 9 12.15 6.37 6.54
CA LEU A 9 12.58 5.91 5.23
C LEU A 9 11.78 4.68 4.78
N LEU A 10 11.60 3.69 5.65
CA LEU A 10 10.82 2.48 5.34
C LEU A 10 9.36 2.80 5.05
N LEU A 11 8.74 3.70 5.82
CA LEU A 11 7.38 4.16 5.60
C LEU A 11 7.22 4.89 4.26
N GLN A 12 8.16 5.77 3.90
CA GLN A 12 8.17 6.46 2.61
C GLN A 12 8.35 5.50 1.43
N VAL A 13 9.27 4.54 1.54
CA VAL A 13 9.46 3.50 0.53
C VAL A 13 8.20 2.64 0.40
N TYR A 14 7.59 2.24 1.51
CA TYR A 14 6.37 1.45 1.48
C TYR A 14 5.19 2.23 0.86
N LEU A 15 5.08 3.53 1.14
CA LEU A 15 4.11 4.42 0.49
C LEU A 15 4.29 4.41 -1.04
N LEU A 16 5.54 4.48 -1.53
CA LEU A 16 5.83 4.38 -2.96
C LEU A 16 5.40 3.04 -3.56
N VAL A 17 5.61 1.93 -2.85
CA VAL A 17 5.16 0.60 -3.30
C VAL A 17 3.62 0.54 -3.38
N ILE A 18 2.90 1.15 -2.44
CA ILE A 18 1.42 1.22 -2.51
C ILE A 18 0.97 2.10 -3.69
N ILE A 19 1.65 3.22 -3.95
CA ILE A 19 1.37 4.03 -5.14
C ILE A 19 1.57 3.19 -6.40
N ALA A 20 2.67 2.43 -6.50
CA ALA A 20 2.88 1.51 -7.60
C ALA A 20 1.75 0.46 -7.70
N ARG A 21 1.29 -0.11 -6.57
CA ARG A 21 0.16 -1.05 -6.54
C ARG A 21 -1.11 -0.43 -7.14
N VAL A 22 -1.41 0.83 -6.81
CA VAL A 22 -2.56 1.55 -7.39
C VAL A 22 -2.35 1.80 -8.88
N LEU A 23 -1.19 2.27 -9.31
CA LEU A 23 -0.90 2.53 -10.73
C LEU A 23 -1.02 1.26 -11.58
N LEU A 24 -0.58 0.10 -11.06
CA LEU A 24 -0.71 -1.18 -11.76
C LEU A 24 -2.17 -1.54 -12.09
N THR A 25 -3.13 -1.11 -11.25
CA THR A 25 -4.56 -1.33 -11.54
C THR A 25 -5.07 -0.58 -12.77
N TRP A 26 -4.39 0.49 -13.20
CA TRP A 26 -4.74 1.24 -14.41
C TRP A 26 -4.29 0.53 -15.69
N PHE A 27 -3.42 -0.47 -15.57
CA PHE A 27 -2.89 -1.26 -16.67
C PHE A 27 -3.30 -2.74 -16.52
N PRO A 28 -4.59 -3.08 -16.70
CA PRO A 28 -5.09 -4.44 -16.46
C PRO A 28 -4.48 -5.52 -17.36
N ASN A 29 -3.87 -5.14 -18.49
CA ASN A 29 -3.24 -6.05 -19.44
C ASN A 29 -1.75 -6.29 -19.16
N ILE A 30 -1.22 -5.80 -18.03
CA ILE A 30 0.19 -5.99 -17.68
C ILE A 30 0.43 -7.44 -17.24
N ASP A 31 1.58 -8.00 -17.63
CA ASP A 31 1.92 -9.40 -17.33
C ASP A 31 2.17 -9.61 -15.83
N SER A 32 1.19 -10.21 -15.14
CA SER A 32 1.25 -10.52 -13.71
C SER A 32 2.27 -11.61 -13.35
N SER A 33 2.86 -12.28 -14.33
CA SER A 33 3.98 -13.21 -14.13
C SER A 33 5.32 -12.49 -13.95
N ASN A 34 5.41 -11.20 -14.30
CA ASN A 34 6.62 -10.41 -14.10
C ASN A 34 6.97 -10.35 -12.59
N PRO A 35 8.19 -10.77 -12.18
CA PRO A 35 8.59 -10.80 -10.79
C PRO A 35 8.47 -9.46 -10.06
N LEU A 36 8.68 -8.34 -10.75
CA LEU A 36 8.55 -7.01 -10.15
C LEU A 36 7.10 -6.67 -9.82
N ILE A 37 6.19 -6.98 -10.74
CA ILE A 37 4.75 -6.77 -10.54
C ILE A 37 4.27 -7.67 -9.41
N ARG A 38 4.60 -8.96 -9.45
CA ARG A 38 4.27 -9.89 -8.37
C ARG A 38 4.84 -9.42 -7.03
N GLY A 39 6.08 -8.94 -7.00
CA GLY A 39 6.71 -8.40 -5.80
C GLY A 39 5.93 -7.23 -5.19
N VAL A 40 5.43 -6.29 -6.00
CA VAL A 40 4.57 -5.20 -5.51
C VAL A 40 3.30 -5.77 -4.86
N TYR A 41 2.70 -6.80 -5.46
CA TYR A 41 1.51 -7.43 -4.89
C TYR A 41 1.81 -8.13 -3.58
N ASP A 42 2.85 -8.97 -3.55
CA ASP A 42 3.24 -9.78 -2.39
C ASP A 42 3.67 -8.91 -1.19
N ILE A 43 4.33 -7.77 -1.44
CA ILE A 43 4.75 -6.84 -0.39
C ILE A 43 3.55 -6.10 0.22
N THR A 44 2.56 -5.75 -0.60
CA THR A 44 1.42 -4.93 -0.16
C THR A 44 0.27 -5.75 0.42
N GLU A 45 0.05 -6.97 -0.06
CA GLU A 45 -1.12 -7.79 0.28
C GLU A 45 -1.25 -8.11 1.78
N PRO A 46 -0.17 -8.41 2.54
CA PRO A 46 -0.28 -8.69 3.98
C PRO A 46 -0.92 -7.56 4.79
N VAL A 47 -0.78 -6.30 4.33
CA VAL A 47 -1.37 -5.12 4.98
C VAL A 47 -2.70 -4.73 4.33
N LEU A 48 -2.80 -4.79 3.00
CA LEU A 48 -4.02 -4.42 2.28
C LEU A 48 -5.18 -5.38 2.52
N ARG A 49 -4.92 -6.69 2.54
CA ARG A 49 -5.97 -7.72 2.72
C ARG A 49 -6.77 -7.55 4.01
N PRO A 50 -6.18 -7.46 5.21
CA PRO A 50 -6.97 -7.29 6.43
C PRO A 50 -7.77 -5.99 6.42
N ILE A 51 -7.22 -4.91 5.87
CA ILE A 51 -7.95 -3.64 5.76
C ILE A 51 -9.12 -3.75 4.78
N ARG A 52 -8.94 -4.45 3.65
CA ARG A 52 -9.99 -4.74 2.68
C ARG A 52 -11.12 -5.59 3.29
N GLU A 53 -10.79 -6.50 4.19
CA GLU A 53 -11.77 -7.33 4.91
C GLU A 53 -12.53 -6.55 6.00
N LEU A 54 -11.88 -5.53 6.60
CA LEU A 54 -12.52 -4.65 7.59
C LEU A 54 -13.44 -3.60 6.97
N LEU A 55 -13.16 -3.21 5.71
CA LEU A 55 -14.01 -2.26 4.99
C LEU A 55 -15.35 -2.94 4.62
N PRO A 56 -16.49 -2.22 4.70
CA PRO A 56 -17.77 -2.76 4.31
C PRO A 56 -17.74 -3.15 2.82
N GLN A 57 -17.80 -4.45 2.52
CA GLN A 57 -17.92 -4.93 1.14
C GLN A 57 -19.38 -4.85 0.72
N THR A 58 -19.83 -3.67 0.32
CA THR A 58 -21.18 -3.50 -0.22
C THR A 58 -21.28 -4.17 -1.59
N PRO A 59 -22.37 -4.90 -1.87
CA PRO A 59 -22.63 -5.43 -3.21
C PRO A 59 -22.56 -4.30 -4.24
N GLY A 60 -21.68 -4.43 -5.23
CA GLY A 60 -21.49 -3.42 -6.27
C GLY A 60 -20.41 -2.38 -6.01
N MET A 61 -19.53 -2.55 -5.01
CA MET A 61 -18.31 -1.73 -4.85
C MET A 61 -17.12 -2.41 -5.56
N PRO A 62 -16.77 -2.02 -6.80
CA PRO A 62 -15.76 -2.73 -7.58
C PRO A 62 -14.34 -2.23 -7.28
N ILE A 63 -14.21 -1.15 -6.49
CA ILE A 63 -12.96 -0.44 -6.23
C ILE A 63 -12.45 -0.81 -4.83
N ASP A 64 -11.20 -1.23 -4.76
CA ASP A 64 -10.49 -1.47 -3.51
C ASP A 64 -9.95 -0.15 -2.94
N PHE A 65 -10.55 0.31 -1.84
CA PHE A 65 -10.10 1.51 -1.11
C PHE A 65 -9.06 1.21 -0.02
N SER A 66 -8.71 -0.05 0.21
CA SER A 66 -7.68 -0.41 1.19
C SER A 66 -6.34 0.31 0.96
N PRO A 67 -5.86 0.56 -0.28
CA PRO A 67 -4.61 1.31 -0.49
C PRO A 67 -4.70 2.73 0.05
N LEU A 68 -5.84 3.40 -0.16
CA LEU A 68 -6.05 4.77 0.33
C LEU A 68 -6.03 4.81 1.86
N VAL A 69 -6.70 3.86 2.51
CA VAL A 69 -6.69 3.75 3.98
C VAL A 69 -5.27 3.57 4.50
N VAL A 70 -4.48 2.67 3.89
CA VAL A 70 -3.08 2.47 4.30
C VAL A 70 -2.23 3.71 4.07
N MET A 71 -2.39 4.43 2.95
CA MET A 71 -1.68 5.68 2.69
C MET A 71 -1.95 6.71 3.79
N VAL A 72 -3.21 6.86 4.21
CA VAL A 72 -3.59 7.77 5.31
C VAL A 72 -2.94 7.34 6.63
N VAL A 73 -2.97 6.06 6.96
CA VAL A 73 -2.33 5.52 8.18
C VAL A 73 -0.82 5.80 8.16
N ILE A 74 -0.14 5.55 7.04
CA ILE A 74 1.29 5.86 6.91
C ILE A 74 1.55 7.36 7.09
N GLN A 75 0.72 8.22 6.50
CA GLN A 75 0.90 9.67 6.61
C GLN A 75 0.73 10.16 8.05
N VAL A 76 -0.21 9.57 8.80
CA VAL A 76 -0.39 9.83 10.24
C VAL A 76 0.83 9.35 11.01
N LEU A 77 1.34 8.14 10.74
CA LEU A 77 2.55 7.63 11.39
C LEU A 77 3.75 8.55 11.17
N LEU A 78 3.97 9.00 9.92
CA LEU A 78 5.04 9.94 9.58
C LEU A 78 4.88 11.28 10.30
N TRP A 79 3.66 11.77 10.49
CA TRP A 79 3.40 13.01 11.22
C TRP A 79 3.68 12.90 12.73
N VAL A 80 3.48 11.71 13.31
CA VAL A 80 3.73 11.45 14.75
C VAL A 80 5.20 11.18 15.04
N LEU A 81 5.97 10.69 14.07
CA LEU A 81 7.39 10.44 14.26
C LEU A 81 8.13 11.76 14.51
N PRO A 82 9.02 11.81 15.53
CA PRO A 82 9.54 13.08 16.05
C PRO A 82 10.54 13.81 15.14
N GLY A 83 10.93 13.27 13.98
CA GLY A 83 11.91 13.87 13.07
C GLY A 83 13.32 13.97 13.66
#